data_AF-A0A175WCN0-F1
#
_entry.id   AF-A0A175WCN0-F1
#
_cell.length_a   1.000
_cell.length_b   1.000
_cell.length_c   1.000
_cell.angle_alpha   90.00
_cell.angle_beta   90.00
_cell.angle_gamma   90.00
#
_symmetry.space_group_name_H-M   'P 1'
#
loop_
_entity.id
_entity.type
_entity.pdbx_description
1 polymer ?
#
loop_
_entity_poly.entity_id
_entity_poly.type
_entity_poly.pdbx_seq_one_letter_code
_entity_poly.pdbx_strand_id
1 'polypeptide(L)'
;MRPIAFLLATLTLLSGTTAVDVQKSVLISYPPETPDSIVEEAKKAIVGSGGSVTHEYQLFKGFAAKVGEKILETVSTMGQEYQVLVEEDQEVHI
;
A
#
# COMPACT_ATOMS: atom_id res chain seq x y z
N MET A 1 -9.07 47.93 -43.64
CA MET A 1 -8.59 46.59 -44.02
C MET A 1 -7.88 46.01 -42.81
N ARG A 2 -8.57 45.11 -42.10
CA ARG A 2 -8.24 43.66 -41.89
C ARG A 2 -7.10 43.44 -40.87
N PRO A 3 -7.29 42.54 -39.88
CA PRO A 3 -7.68 42.98 -38.53
C PRO A 3 -6.78 42.45 -37.41
N ILE A 4 -6.64 43.26 -36.36
CA ILE A 4 -6.35 42.86 -34.99
C ILE A 4 -7.48 41.93 -34.52
N ALA A 5 -7.19 40.66 -34.16
CA ALA A 5 -8.07 39.86 -33.29
C ALA A 5 -7.47 38.49 -32.95
N PHE A 6 -7.09 38.32 -31.67
CA PHE A 6 -7.41 37.15 -30.86
C PHE A 6 -7.05 35.75 -31.38
N LEU A 7 -5.83 35.30 -31.09
CA LEU A 7 -5.55 33.87 -30.85
C LEU A 7 -4.91 33.73 -29.46
N LEU A 8 -5.73 34.07 -28.47
CA LEU A 8 -5.51 33.84 -27.05
C LEU A 8 -5.99 32.44 -26.69
N ALA A 9 -5.17 31.77 -25.87
CA ALA A 9 -5.58 30.82 -24.84
C ALA A 9 -6.11 29.45 -25.32
N THR A 10 -5.32 28.40 -25.09
CA THR A 10 -5.53 27.43 -24.00
C THR A 10 -4.69 26.18 -24.24
N LEU A 11 -3.37 26.28 -24.01
CA LEU A 11 -2.56 25.08 -23.78
C LEU A 11 -2.79 24.67 -22.32
N THR A 12 -3.90 24.00 -22.04
CA THR A 12 -4.10 23.31 -20.76
C THR A 12 -3.15 22.12 -20.74
N LEU A 13 -1.95 22.37 -20.23
CA LEU A 13 -0.99 21.35 -19.81
C LEU A 13 -1.74 20.38 -18.88
N LEU A 14 -1.94 19.16 -19.37
CA LEU A 14 -2.43 18.04 -18.58
C LEU A 14 -1.40 17.74 -17.47
N SER A 15 -1.54 18.40 -16.33
CA SER A 15 -0.85 18.05 -15.09
C SER A 15 -1.50 16.79 -14.49
N GLY A 16 -1.44 15.68 -15.22
CA GLY A 16 -1.76 14.36 -14.72
C GLY A 16 -0.53 13.79 -14.01
N THR A 17 -0.16 14.35 -12.85
CA THR A 17 0.80 13.68 -11.97
C THR A 17 0.08 12.49 -11.38
N THR A 18 0.28 11.29 -11.95
CA THR A 18 0.03 10.07 -11.19
C THR A 18 0.92 10.15 -9.96
N ALA A 19 0.34 10.39 -8.79
CA ALA A 19 1.07 10.22 -7.54
C ALA A 19 1.57 8.77 -7.59
N VAL A 20 2.88 8.59 -7.73
CA VAL A 20 3.49 7.29 -7.54
C VAL A 20 3.26 7.00 -6.07
N ASP A 21 2.29 6.13 -5.79
CA ASP A 21 1.95 5.73 -4.43
C ASP A 21 3.22 5.17 -3.80
N VAL A 22 3.75 5.90 -2.83
CA VAL A 22 4.99 5.52 -2.16
C VAL A 22 4.66 4.30 -1.32
N GLN A 23 5.07 3.13 -1.81
CA GLN A 23 4.87 1.89 -1.09
C GLN A 23 5.93 1.75 -0.01
N LYS A 24 5.49 1.44 1.20
CA LYS A 24 6.34 1.02 2.31
C LYS A 24 6.53 -0.49 2.28
N SER A 25 7.70 -0.95 2.69
CA SER A 25 7.93 -2.38 2.96
C SER A 25 7.61 -2.63 4.42
N VAL A 26 6.73 -3.58 4.69
CA VAL A 26 6.27 -3.89 6.04
C VAL A 26 6.25 -5.39 6.32
N LEU A 27 6.45 -5.73 7.58
CA LEU A 27 6.18 -7.03 8.17
C LEU A 27 4.81 -6.98 8.86
N ILE A 28 3.92 -7.90 8.48
CA ILE A 28 2.63 -8.08 9.14
C ILE A 28 2.66 -9.44 9.84
N SER A 29 2.48 -9.44 11.16
CA SER A 29 2.50 -10.64 11.98
C SER A 29 1.25 -10.76 12.84
N TYR A 30 0.88 -12.00 13.12
CA TYR A 30 -0.31 -12.38 13.87
C TYR A 30 0.08 -13.39 14.97
N PRO A 31 -0.67 -13.41 16.07
CA PRO A 31 -0.63 -14.52 17.02
C PRO A 31 -0.88 -15.88 16.33
N PRO A 32 -0.31 -16.97 16.87
CA PRO A 32 -0.44 -18.30 16.26
C PRO A 32 -1.90 -18.79 16.18
N GLU A 33 -2.78 -18.33 17.07
CA GLU A 33 -4.20 -18.68 17.11
C GLU A 33 -5.06 -17.99 16.04
N THR A 34 -4.55 -16.98 15.34
CA THR A 34 -5.32 -16.27 14.31
C THR A 34 -5.72 -17.23 13.18
N PRO A 35 -7.00 -17.28 12.77
CA PRO A 35 -7.41 -18.15 11.66
C PRO A 35 -6.71 -17.81 10.35
N ASP A 36 -6.33 -18.83 9.58
CA ASP A 36 -5.65 -18.63 8.27
C ASP A 36 -6.48 -17.77 7.31
N SER A 37 -7.81 -17.84 7.40
CA SER A 37 -8.71 -17.02 6.60
C SER A 37 -8.48 -15.53 6.77
N ILE A 38 -8.12 -15.07 7.98
CA ILE A 38 -7.86 -13.66 8.27
C ILE A 38 -6.55 -13.21 7.62
N VAL A 39 -5.51 -14.05 7.70
CA VAL A 39 -4.21 -13.78 7.07
C VAL A 39 -4.37 -13.75 5.54
N GLU A 40 -5.11 -14.69 4.98
CA GLU A 40 -5.42 -14.73 3.54
C GLU A 40 -6.26 -13.53 3.10
N GLU A 41 -7.21 -13.08 3.92
CA GLU A 41 -8.00 -11.89 3.64
C GLU A 41 -7.14 -10.62 3.63
N ALA A 42 -6.21 -10.48 4.59
CA ALA A 42 -5.27 -9.37 4.63
C ALA A 42 -4.35 -9.36 3.38
N LYS A 43 -3.81 -10.52 2.98
CA LYS A 43 -3.03 -10.65 1.74
C LYS A 43 -3.83 -10.22 0.51
N LYS A 44 -5.09 -10.66 0.41
CA LYS A 44 -5.99 -10.29 -0.69
C LYS A 44 -6.31 -8.80 -0.70
N ALA A 45 -6.54 -8.19 0.46
CA ALA A 45 -6.79 -6.74 0.57
C ALA A 45 -5.57 -5.94 0.09
N ILE A 46 -4.36 -6.36 0.46
CA ILE A 46 -3.10 -5.74 0.03
C ILE A 46 -2.95 -5.83 -1.49
N VAL A 47 -3.07 -7.02 -2.06
CA VAL A 47 -2.94 -7.22 -3.52
C VAL A 47 -4.04 -6.48 -4.28
N GLY A 48 -5.28 -6.49 -3.77
CA GLY A 48 -6.42 -5.78 -4.37
C GLY A 48 -6.26 -4.26 -4.38
N SER A 49 -5.43 -3.70 -3.49
CA SER A 49 -5.11 -2.27 -3.43
C SER A 49 -3.92 -1.85 -4.30
N GLY A 50 -3.29 -2.79 -5.03
CA GLY A 50 -2.08 -2.54 -5.83
C GLY A 50 -0.77 -2.74 -5.07
N GLY A 51 -0.82 -3.24 -3.83
CA GLY A 51 0.35 -3.72 -3.11
C GLY A 51 0.82 -5.10 -3.57
N SER A 52 1.87 -5.63 -2.95
CA SER A 52 2.42 -6.96 -3.26
C SER A 52 2.94 -7.66 -2.00
N VAL A 53 2.70 -8.97 -1.89
CA VAL A 53 3.33 -9.80 -0.86
C VAL A 53 4.72 -10.20 -1.36
N THR A 54 5.77 -9.91 -0.58
CA THR A 54 7.17 -10.14 -0.96
C THR A 54 7.72 -11.42 -0.35
N HIS A 55 7.22 -11.81 0.82
CA HIS A 55 7.64 -13.02 1.51
C HIS A 55 6.53 -13.54 2.43
N GLU A 56 6.41 -14.85 2.56
CA GLU A 56 5.53 -15.48 3.55
C GLU A 56 6.38 -16.29 4.52
N TYR A 57 6.18 -16.08 5.82
CA TYR A 57 6.95 -16.77 6.84
C TYR A 57 6.30 -18.10 7.20
N GLN A 58 7.12 -19.14 7.37
CA GLN A 58 6.67 -20.47 7.81
C GLN A 58 6.92 -20.71 9.31
N LEU A 59 7.79 -19.91 9.93
CA LEU A 59 8.16 -20.05 11.35
C LEU A 59 7.12 -19.44 12.30
N PHE A 60 6.39 -18.42 11.83
CA PHE A 60 5.32 -17.74 12.55
C PHE A 60 4.26 -17.29 11.55
N LYS A 61 3.09 -16.92 12.05
CA LYS A 61 1.97 -16.49 11.22
C LYS A 61 2.18 -15.03 10.80
N GLY A 62 2.75 -14.83 9.62
CA GLY A 62 3.00 -13.49 9.11
C GLY A 62 3.56 -13.49 7.70
N PHE A 63 3.63 -12.31 7.12
CA PHE A 63 4.14 -12.10 5.77
C PHE A 63 4.71 -10.68 5.63
N ALA A 64 5.69 -10.53 4.73
CA ALA A 64 6.21 -9.23 4.33
C ALA A 64 5.48 -8.76 3.07
N ALA A 65 5.23 -7.45 2.97
CA ALA A 65 4.52 -6.86 1.85
C ALA A 65 5.02 -5.44 1.54
N LYS A 66 4.86 -5.05 0.27
CA LYS A 66 4.90 -3.66 -0.15
C LYS A 66 3.49 -3.13 -0.25
N VAL A 67 3.22 -2.06 0.47
CA VAL A 67 1.87 -1.53 0.69
C VAL A 67 1.87 -0.03 0.60
N GLY A 68 0.85 0.53 -0.04
CA GLY A 68 0.60 1.97 0.00
C GLY A 68 0.26 2.44 1.41
N GLU A 69 0.57 3.69 1.74
CA GLU A 69 0.32 4.23 3.08
C GLU A 69 -1.16 4.12 3.48
N LYS A 70 -2.07 4.29 2.52
CA LYS A 70 -3.52 4.20 2.77
C LYS A 70 -4.02 2.80 3.13
N ILE A 71 -3.39 1.73 2.63
CA ILE A 71 -3.85 0.36 2.93
C ILE A 71 -3.34 -0.12 4.29
N LEU A 72 -2.26 0.46 4.82
CA LEU A 72 -1.73 0.11 6.14
C LEU A 72 -2.75 0.32 7.27
N GLU A 73 -3.48 1.44 7.24
CA GLU A 73 -4.55 1.71 8.22
C GLU A 73 -5.67 0.67 8.11
N THR A 74 -6.01 0.26 6.87
CA THR A 74 -7.06 -0.73 6.62
C THR A 74 -6.65 -2.10 7.15
N VAL A 75 -5.44 -2.56 6.85
CA VAL A 75 -4.91 -3.85 7.32
C VAL A 75 -4.80 -3.87 8.85
N SER A 76 -4.32 -2.77 9.45
CA SER A 76 -4.23 -2.65 10.90
C SER A 76 -5.61 -2.74 11.57
N THR A 77 -6.62 -2.09 10.97
CA THR A 77 -8.01 -2.16 11.45
C THR A 77 -8.60 -3.56 11.31
N MET A 78 -8.39 -4.22 10.16
CA MET A 78 -8.89 -5.58 9.90
C MET A 78 -8.31 -6.60 10.90
N GLY A 79 -7.05 -6.42 11.29
CA GLY A 79 -6.37 -7.32 12.20
C GLY A 79 -6.46 -6.93 13.68
N GLN A 80 -7.13 -5.83 14.04
CA GLN A 80 -7.15 -5.32 15.42
C GLN A 80 -7.74 -6.34 16.41
N GLU A 81 -8.81 -7.04 16.02
CA GLU A 81 -9.41 -8.13 16.80
C GLU A 81 -8.42 -9.30 17.01
N TYR A 82 -7.51 -9.48 16.07
CA TYR A 82 -6.53 -10.56 16.05
C TYR A 82 -5.14 -10.12 16.52
N GLN A 83 -5.04 -8.96 17.18
CA GLN A 83 -3.76 -8.42 17.70
C GLN A 83 -2.66 -8.38 16.62
N VAL A 84 -3.02 -7.95 15.40
CA VAL A 84 -2.05 -7.80 14.31
C VAL A 84 -0.95 -6.81 14.71
N LEU A 85 0.28 -7.14 14.38
CA LEU A 85 1.43 -6.25 14.50
C LEU A 85 1.93 -5.93 13.10
N VAL A 86 2.01 -4.63 12.81
CA VAL A 86 2.52 -4.10 11.53
C VAL A 86 3.77 -3.29 11.81
N GLU A 87 4.89 -3.73 11.28
CA GLU A 87 6.21 -3.11 11.46
C GLU A 87 6.74 -2.67 10.10
N GLU A 88 7.26 -1.44 10.02
CA GLU A 88 7.97 -0.97 8.81
C GLU A 88 9.34 -1.63 8.77
N ASP A 89 9.72 -2.19 7.61
CA ASP A 89 11.05 -2.76 7.42
C ASP A 89 12.11 -1.68 7.59
N GLN A 90 13.16 -1.99 8.35
CA GLN A 90 14.27 -1.08 8.61
C GLN A 90 15.58 -1.68 8.10
N GLU A 91 16.45 -0.81 7.61
CA GLU A 91 17.84 -1.17 7.35
C GLU A 91 18.58 -1.32 8.68
N VAL A 92 19.30 -2.44 8.84
CA VAL A 92 20.16 -2.70 10.00
C VAL A 92 21.61 -2.46 9.58
N HIS A 93 22.32 -1.62 10.34
CA HIS A 93 23.75 -1.36 10.14
C HIS A 93 24.59 -2.05 11.22
N ILE A 94 25.82 -2.46 10.86
CA ILE A 94 26.81 -3.10 11.75
C ILE A 94 27.79 -2.06 12.27
#